data_AF-A0A344W800-F1
#
_entry.id   AF-A0A344W800-F1
#
_cell.length_a   1.000
_cell.length_b   1.000
_cell.length_c   1.000
_cell.angle_alpha   90.00
_cell.angle_beta   90.00
_cell.angle_gamma   90.00
#
_symmetry.space_group_name_H-M   'P 1'
#
loop_
_entity.id
_entity.type
_entity.pdbx_description
1 polymer ?
#
loop_
_entity_poly.entity_id
_entity_poly.type
_entity_poly.pdbx_seq_one_letter_code
_entity_poly.pdbx_strand_id
1 'polypeptide(L)'
;MGNFFNNFWNTISLLAWSDWLTLIILIIFVIRGFIQGLAKEIISLIFVILAIIIAWLYYDEFANTFLSNWISSESQSIFALSFGFIFIGSWLIKEGFYRLTAYCSRIVNPCDLNRPFAMSVITLIIAIISYNYLGIISDIKAIEATIVNESLRNFVAFVIVLMAFILATLALSKILNIKIDNEGPCFMEPGFSRFIRIFSSIDVLINARNIGGLKNNLFGSILGLFKGGIFVLIIVLILQSMTWVTQNHGWVETSGALRTFQDWSVDIKPLLSKHLLFIELEPGDAVVEFIENEILGD
;
A
#
# COMPACT_ATOMS: atom_id res chain seq x y z
N MET A 1 7.93 -40.48 -15.60
CA MET A 1 7.67 -39.02 -15.67
C MET A 1 6.24 -38.68 -16.07
N GLY A 2 5.60 -39.36 -17.02
CA GLY A 2 4.22 -39.05 -17.45
C GLY A 2 3.16 -39.02 -16.34
N ASN A 3 3.16 -39.99 -15.42
CA ASN A 3 2.20 -40.00 -14.29
C ASN A 3 2.40 -38.85 -13.29
N PHE A 4 3.64 -38.38 -13.10
CA PHE A 4 3.93 -37.23 -12.24
C PHE A 4 3.38 -35.94 -12.86
N PHE A 5 3.68 -35.69 -14.14
CA PHE A 5 3.14 -34.51 -14.83
C PHE A 5 1.63 -34.57 -14.97
N ASN A 6 1.03 -35.72 -15.27
CA ASN A 6 -0.42 -35.85 -15.35
C ASN A 6 -1.10 -35.63 -13.99
N ASN A 7 -0.54 -36.17 -12.90
CA ASN A 7 -1.06 -35.89 -11.56
C ASN A 7 -0.87 -34.42 -11.17
N PHE A 8 0.28 -33.83 -11.50
CA PHE A 8 0.55 -32.40 -11.28
C PHE A 8 -0.43 -31.51 -12.04
N TRP A 9 -0.68 -31.80 -13.32
CA TRP A 9 -1.65 -31.08 -14.16
C TRP A 9 -3.09 -31.29 -13.68
N ASN A 10 -3.45 -32.48 -13.22
CA ASN A 10 -4.77 -32.76 -12.65
C ASN A 10 -4.98 -32.05 -11.31
N THR A 11 -3.96 -31.93 -10.48
CA THR A 11 -4.04 -31.13 -9.25
C THR A 11 -4.16 -29.65 -9.59
N ILE A 12 -3.40 -29.15 -10.57
CA ILE A 12 -3.46 -27.75 -11.04
C ILE A 12 -4.81 -27.40 -11.69
N SER A 13 -5.43 -28.31 -12.42
CA SER A 13 -6.73 -28.07 -13.08
C SER A 13 -7.90 -28.02 -12.09
N LEU A 14 -7.73 -28.55 -10.87
CA LEU A 14 -8.71 -28.50 -9.78
C LEU A 14 -8.59 -27.23 -8.93
N LEU A 15 -7.58 -26.37 -9.14
CA LEU A 15 -7.42 -25.13 -8.37
C LEU A 15 -8.50 -24.10 -8.72
N ALA A 16 -9.07 -23.49 -7.69
CA ALA A 16 -9.97 -22.35 -7.84
C ALA A 16 -9.21 -21.12 -8.41
N TRP A 17 -9.94 -20.18 -9.00
CA TRP A 17 -9.36 -18.93 -9.53
C TRP A 17 -8.60 -18.13 -8.45
N SER A 18 -9.02 -18.25 -7.19
CA SER A 18 -8.43 -17.61 -6.01
C SER A 18 -7.05 -18.20 -5.65
N ASP A 19 -6.85 -19.49 -5.86
CA ASP A 19 -5.55 -20.17 -5.70
C ASP A 19 -4.56 -19.74 -6.78
N TRP A 20 -5.02 -19.63 -8.03
CA TRP A 20 -4.21 -19.12 -9.12
C TRP A 20 -3.71 -17.71 -8.85
N LEU A 21 -4.57 -16.84 -8.32
CA LEU A 21 -4.20 -15.48 -7.93
C LEU A 21 -3.12 -15.49 -6.84
N THR A 22 -3.30 -16.30 -5.80
CA THR A 22 -2.31 -16.45 -4.71
C THR A 22 -0.96 -16.93 -5.23
N LEU A 23 -0.94 -17.96 -6.07
CA LEU A 23 0.28 -18.49 -6.68
C LEU A 23 0.97 -17.46 -7.58
N ILE A 24 0.21 -16.71 -8.38
CA ILE A 24 0.76 -15.63 -9.21
C ILE A 24 1.45 -14.59 -8.35
N ILE A 25 0.82 -14.16 -7.24
CA ILE A 25 1.43 -13.20 -6.31
C ILE A 25 2.75 -13.76 -5.77
N LEU A 26 2.76 -14.99 -5.26
CA LEU A 26 3.98 -15.60 -4.70
C LEU A 26 5.08 -15.74 -5.74
N ILE A 27 4.76 -16.17 -6.97
CA ILE A 27 5.72 -16.29 -8.07
C ILE A 27 6.30 -14.92 -8.43
N ILE A 28 5.48 -13.87 -8.51
CA ILE A 28 5.95 -12.50 -8.77
C ILE A 28 6.95 -12.06 -7.69
N PHE A 29 6.67 -12.35 -6.43
CA PHE A 29 7.57 -12.01 -5.31
C PHE A 29 8.86 -12.83 -5.33
N VAL A 30 8.79 -14.11 -5.70
CA VAL A 30 9.97 -14.99 -5.92
C VAL A 30 10.87 -14.44 -7.04
N ILE A 31 10.29 -14.15 -8.20
CA ILE A 31 11.03 -13.62 -9.36
C ILE A 31 11.62 -12.25 -9.01
N ARG A 32 10.83 -11.38 -8.37
CA ARG A 32 11.30 -10.06 -7.91
C ARG A 32 12.44 -10.20 -6.91
N GLY A 33 12.33 -11.08 -5.93
CA GLY A 33 13.38 -11.36 -4.94
C GLY A 33 14.67 -11.87 -5.60
N PHE A 34 14.54 -12.72 -6.62
CA PHE A 34 15.68 -13.20 -7.40
C PHE A 34 16.39 -12.07 -8.16
N ILE A 35 15.64 -11.20 -8.83
CA ILE A 35 16.18 -10.06 -9.59
C ILE A 35 16.82 -9.02 -8.65
N GLN A 36 16.18 -8.77 -7.50
CA GLN A 36 16.64 -7.76 -6.54
C GLN A 36 17.84 -8.24 -5.70
N GLY A 37 17.93 -9.54 -5.45
CA GLY A 37 18.95 -10.13 -4.60
C GLY A 37 18.71 -9.92 -3.10
N LEU A 38 19.37 -10.73 -2.28
CA LEU A 38 19.19 -10.83 -0.83
C LEU A 38 19.30 -9.47 -0.14
N ALA A 39 20.37 -8.70 -0.39
CA ALA A 39 20.61 -7.45 0.32
C ALA A 39 19.47 -6.43 0.15
N LYS A 40 19.01 -6.24 -1.09
CA LYS A 40 17.90 -5.33 -1.39
C LYS A 40 16.58 -5.88 -0.84
N GLU A 41 16.41 -7.20 -0.84
CA GLU A 41 15.22 -7.85 -0.33
C GLU A 41 15.10 -7.77 1.20
N ILE A 42 16.21 -7.82 1.95
CA ILE A 42 16.25 -7.57 3.40
C ILE A 42 15.75 -6.15 3.71
N ILE A 43 16.26 -5.14 3.00
CA ILE A 43 15.82 -3.75 3.17
C ILE A 43 14.33 -3.63 2.84
N SER A 44 13.90 -4.27 1.75
CA SER A 44 12.49 -4.32 1.34
C SER A 44 11.60 -4.93 2.42
N LEU A 45 12.08 -5.96 3.13
CA LEU A 45 11.38 -6.63 4.22
C LEU A 45 11.28 -5.75 5.48
N ILE A 46 12.34 -4.98 5.81
CA ILE A 46 12.27 -3.99 6.90
C ILE A 46 11.15 -2.98 6.63
N PHE A 47 11.00 -2.51 5.39
CA PHE A 47 9.89 -1.62 5.03
C PHE A 47 8.51 -2.29 5.13
N VAL A 48 8.40 -3.60 4.89
CA VAL A 48 7.14 -4.33 5.13
C VAL A 48 6.81 -4.34 6.61
N ILE A 49 7.78 -4.63 7.47
CA ILE A 49 7.60 -4.60 8.93
C ILE A 49 7.18 -3.20 9.38
N LEU A 50 7.86 -2.15 8.89
CA LEU A 50 7.47 -0.76 9.18
C LEU A 50 6.05 -0.45 8.70
N ALA A 51 5.65 -0.91 7.51
CA ALA A 51 4.30 -0.72 7.00
C ALA A 51 3.25 -1.40 7.89
N ILE A 52 3.53 -2.59 8.41
CA ILE A 52 2.66 -3.29 9.37
C ILE A 52 2.56 -2.50 10.68
N ILE A 53 3.67 -2.00 11.21
CA ILE A 53 3.68 -1.20 12.44
C ILE A 53 2.89 0.10 12.27
N ILE A 54 3.08 0.80 11.15
CA ILE A 54 2.33 2.03 10.84
C ILE A 54 0.85 1.71 10.71
N ALA A 55 0.48 0.66 9.98
CA ALA A 55 -0.92 0.24 9.86
C ALA A 55 -1.52 -0.09 11.23
N TRP A 56 -0.79 -0.80 12.07
CA TRP A 56 -1.22 -1.15 13.42
C TRP A 56 -1.44 0.07 14.32
N LEU A 57 -0.57 1.09 14.25
CA LEU A 57 -0.70 2.27 15.10
C LEU A 57 -1.85 3.20 14.70
N TYR A 58 -2.23 3.23 13.41
CA TYR A 58 -3.13 4.27 12.90
C TYR A 58 -4.46 3.75 12.32
N TYR A 59 -4.68 2.43 12.19
CA TYR A 59 -5.90 1.92 11.55
C TYR A 59 -7.19 2.29 12.29
N ASP A 60 -7.16 2.35 13.63
CA ASP A 60 -8.32 2.70 14.46
C ASP A 60 -8.74 4.16 14.25
N GLU A 61 -7.79 5.09 14.38
CA GLU A 61 -8.04 6.51 14.17
C GLU A 61 -8.44 6.80 12.71
N PHE A 62 -7.82 6.12 11.74
CA PHE A 62 -8.18 6.25 10.33
C PHE A 62 -9.58 5.69 10.03
N ALA A 63 -9.97 4.57 10.67
CA ALA A 63 -11.30 4.01 10.56
C ALA A 63 -12.36 4.98 11.07
N ASN A 64 -12.18 5.50 12.29
CA ASN A 64 -13.21 6.31 12.94
C ASN A 64 -13.29 7.74 12.39
N THR A 65 -12.16 8.31 11.99
CA THR A 65 -12.11 9.72 11.56
C THR A 65 -12.36 9.89 10.07
N PHE A 66 -11.87 8.95 9.25
CA PHE A 66 -11.90 9.07 7.80
C PHE A 66 -12.83 8.02 7.18
N LEU A 67 -12.55 6.73 7.38
CA LEU A 67 -13.16 5.68 6.55
C LEU A 67 -14.64 5.43 6.89
N SER A 68 -15.05 5.58 8.15
CA SER A 68 -16.45 5.48 8.63
C SER A 68 -17.35 6.52 7.96
N ASN A 69 -16.82 7.71 7.69
CA ASN A 69 -17.53 8.79 7.03
C ASN A 69 -17.68 8.55 5.52
N TRP A 70 -17.00 7.54 4.96
CA TRP A 70 -16.98 7.27 3.52
C TRP A 70 -17.70 5.98 3.16
N ILE A 71 -17.57 4.96 4.00
CA ILE A 71 -18.08 3.61 3.75
C ILE A 71 -18.96 3.21 4.93
N SER A 72 -20.23 2.95 4.65
CA SER A 72 -21.15 2.30 5.59
C SER A 72 -20.96 0.79 5.48
N SER A 73 -20.02 0.25 6.24
CA SER A 73 -19.82 -1.19 6.41
C SER A 73 -19.94 -1.57 7.89
N GLU A 74 -19.96 -2.87 8.17
CA GLU A 74 -19.82 -3.38 9.54
C GLU A 74 -18.53 -2.83 10.17
N SER A 75 -18.58 -2.54 11.48
CA SER A 75 -17.46 -1.90 12.21
C SER A 75 -16.14 -2.66 12.02
N GLN A 76 -16.19 -3.99 12.06
CA GLN A 76 -15.04 -4.86 11.89
C GLN A 76 -14.42 -4.74 10.48
N SER A 77 -15.26 -4.74 9.44
CA SER A 77 -14.82 -4.54 8.06
C SER A 77 -14.19 -3.16 7.85
N ILE A 78 -14.70 -2.11 8.50
CA ILE A 78 -14.12 -0.75 8.42
C ILE A 78 -12.71 -0.75 9.01
N PHE A 79 -12.49 -1.35 10.18
CA PHE A 79 -11.16 -1.41 10.79
C PHE A 79 -10.15 -2.19 9.94
N ALA A 80 -10.55 -3.32 9.38
CA ALA A 80 -9.67 -4.10 8.50
C ALA A 80 -9.38 -3.41 7.17
N LEU A 81 -10.37 -2.76 6.58
CA LEU A 81 -10.17 -1.91 5.40
C LEU A 81 -9.15 -0.81 5.71
N SER A 82 -9.29 -0.12 6.84
CA SER A 82 -8.34 0.90 7.28
C SER A 82 -6.92 0.36 7.43
N PHE A 83 -6.75 -0.81 8.06
CA PHE A 83 -5.46 -1.47 8.16
C PHE A 83 -4.87 -1.76 6.77
N GLY A 84 -5.68 -2.33 5.87
CA GLY A 84 -5.30 -2.63 4.49
C GLY A 84 -4.91 -1.39 3.68
N PHE A 85 -5.69 -0.31 3.79
CA PHE A 85 -5.41 0.96 3.12
C PHE A 85 -4.09 1.56 3.58
N ILE A 86 -3.82 1.59 4.89
CA ILE A 86 -2.56 2.12 5.42
C ILE A 86 -1.38 1.23 5.03
N PHE A 87 -1.53 -0.10 5.09
CA PHE A 87 -0.48 -1.04 4.71
C PHE A 87 -0.11 -0.91 3.22
N ILE A 88 -1.11 -0.93 2.33
CA ILE A 88 -0.91 -0.76 0.88
C ILE A 88 -0.38 0.64 0.58
N GLY A 89 -0.92 1.67 1.22
CA GLY A 89 -0.47 3.06 1.10
C GLY A 89 1.01 3.20 1.48
N SER A 90 1.42 2.63 2.61
CA SER A 90 2.82 2.61 3.07
C SER A 90 3.74 1.87 2.08
N TRP A 91 3.26 0.76 1.53
CA TRP A 91 3.99 0.03 0.49
C TRP A 91 4.18 0.85 -0.79
N LEU A 92 3.15 1.59 -1.23
CA LEU A 92 3.24 2.49 -2.38
C LEU A 92 4.17 3.68 -2.12
N ILE A 93 4.14 4.25 -0.91
CA ILE A 93 5.05 5.32 -0.49
C ILE A 93 6.51 4.83 -0.56
N LYS A 94 6.78 3.60 -0.12
CA LYS A 94 8.11 2.99 -0.28
C LYS A 94 8.54 3.00 -1.74
N GLU A 95 7.73 2.50 -2.66
CA GLU A 95 8.09 2.47 -4.09
C GLU A 95 8.32 3.90 -4.65
N GLY A 96 7.52 4.87 -4.22
CA GLY A 96 7.74 6.29 -4.51
C GLY A 96 9.09 6.80 -3.99
N PHE A 97 9.45 6.44 -2.76
CA PHE A 97 10.72 6.81 -2.13
C PHE A 97 11.92 6.25 -2.89
N TYR A 98 11.90 4.97 -3.28
CA TYR A 98 12.96 4.35 -4.10
C TYR A 98 13.16 5.06 -5.44
N ARG A 99 12.06 5.47 -6.09
CA ARG A 99 12.13 6.22 -7.36
C ARG A 99 12.69 7.61 -7.15
N LEU A 100 12.31 8.28 -6.07
CA LEU A 100 12.76 9.63 -5.74
C LEU A 100 14.25 9.65 -5.40
N THR A 101 14.74 8.72 -4.57
CA THR A 101 16.19 8.61 -4.28
C THR A 101 17.00 8.31 -5.53
N ALA A 102 16.49 7.43 -6.41
CA ALA A 102 17.15 7.10 -7.67
C ALA A 102 17.19 8.29 -8.62
N TYR A 103 16.12 9.09 -8.70
CA TYR A 103 16.10 10.32 -9.48
C TYR A 103 17.11 11.35 -8.96
N CYS A 104 17.10 11.62 -7.65
CA CYS A 104 18.06 12.55 -7.03
C CYS A 104 19.51 12.11 -7.22
N SER A 105 19.81 10.81 -7.17
CA SER A 105 21.18 10.27 -7.39
C SER A 105 21.74 10.54 -8.79
N ARG A 106 20.90 10.87 -9.77
CA ARG A 106 21.30 11.15 -11.16
C ARG A 106 21.49 12.63 -11.44
N ILE A 107 21.10 13.50 -10.52
CA ILE A 107 21.19 14.95 -10.71
C ILE A 107 22.63 15.38 -10.42
N VAL A 108 23.30 15.89 -11.45
CA VAL A 108 24.66 16.43 -11.35
C VAL A 108 24.63 17.90 -10.98
N ASN A 109 23.75 18.68 -11.60
CA ASN A 109 23.59 20.10 -11.34
C ASN A 109 22.45 20.36 -10.35
N PRO A 110 22.70 20.90 -9.14
CA PRO A 110 21.65 21.18 -8.16
C PRO A 110 20.56 22.13 -8.69
N CYS A 111 20.88 22.98 -9.67
CA CYS A 111 19.92 23.90 -10.29
C CYS A 111 18.78 23.19 -11.03
N ASP A 112 18.96 21.94 -11.43
CA ASP A 112 17.90 21.13 -12.06
C ASP A 112 16.71 20.90 -11.12
N LEU A 113 16.91 21.06 -9.80
CA LEU A 113 15.85 20.97 -8.80
C LEU A 113 14.95 22.20 -8.75
N ASN A 114 15.34 23.32 -9.37
CA ASN A 114 14.58 24.57 -9.33
C ASN A 114 13.17 24.40 -9.90
N ARG A 115 13.07 23.79 -11.08
CA ARG A 115 11.78 23.51 -11.74
C ARG A 115 10.86 22.58 -10.94
N PRO A 116 11.28 21.37 -10.52
CA PRO A 116 10.41 20.51 -9.72
C PRO A 116 10.06 21.12 -8.36
N PHE A 117 10.98 21.88 -7.75
CA PHE A 117 10.70 22.61 -6.51
C PHE A 117 9.62 23.68 -6.71
N ALA A 118 9.77 24.55 -7.71
CA ALA A 118 8.78 25.57 -8.03
C ALA A 118 7.41 24.97 -8.37
N MET A 119 7.39 23.89 -9.17
CA MET A 119 6.14 23.17 -9.47
C MET A 119 5.48 22.59 -8.22
N SER A 120 6.26 22.04 -7.29
CA SER A 120 5.76 21.53 -6.01
C SER A 120 5.13 22.65 -5.16
N VAL A 121 5.83 23.78 -5.03
CA VAL A 121 5.33 24.96 -4.28
C VAL A 121 4.05 25.52 -4.91
N ILE A 122 4.02 25.69 -6.24
CA ILE A 122 2.83 26.15 -6.96
C ILE A 122 1.66 25.18 -6.75
N THR A 123 1.90 23.88 -6.87
CA THR A 123 0.88 22.85 -6.67
C THR A 123 0.33 22.88 -5.24
N LEU A 124 1.20 23.07 -4.24
CA LEU A 124 0.79 23.20 -2.84
C LEU A 124 -0.10 24.43 -2.62
N ILE A 125 0.28 25.58 -3.18
CA ILE A 125 -0.52 26.80 -3.12
C ILE A 125 -1.89 26.57 -3.78
N ILE A 126 -1.91 25.96 -4.97
CA ILE A 126 -3.15 25.62 -5.68
C ILE A 126 -4.02 24.69 -4.83
N ALA A 127 -3.44 23.69 -4.15
CA ALA A 127 -4.18 22.79 -3.28
C ALA A 127 -4.83 23.53 -2.09
N ILE A 128 -4.08 24.41 -1.42
CA ILE A 128 -4.62 25.23 -0.32
C ILE A 128 -5.77 26.12 -0.82
N ILE A 129 -5.59 26.77 -1.96
CA ILE A 129 -6.64 27.59 -2.58
C ILE A 129 -7.86 26.72 -2.93
N SER A 130 -7.65 25.55 -3.52
CA SER A 130 -8.73 24.63 -3.92
C SER A 130 -9.58 24.19 -2.73
N TYR A 131 -8.93 23.95 -1.59
CA TYR A 131 -9.62 23.62 -0.34
C TYR A 131 -10.51 24.76 0.17
N ASN A 132 -10.14 26.01 -0.07
CA ASN A 132 -10.96 27.16 0.33
C ASN A 132 -12.17 27.39 -0.60
N TYR A 133 -12.18 26.78 -1.79
CA TYR A 133 -13.22 26.99 -2.82
C TYR A 133 -14.08 25.75 -3.10
N LEU A 134 -14.08 24.77 -2.20
CA LEU A 134 -14.87 23.54 -2.30
C LEU A 134 -16.37 23.81 -2.44
N GLY A 135 -16.88 24.78 -1.68
CA GLY A 135 -18.29 25.19 -1.61
C GLY A 135 -18.89 25.52 -2.97
N ILE A 136 -18.08 26.01 -3.92
CA ILE A 136 -18.52 26.33 -5.28
C ILE A 136 -19.14 25.10 -5.96
N ILE A 137 -18.60 23.92 -5.69
CA ILE A 137 -19.04 22.66 -6.30
C ILE A 137 -19.86 21.83 -5.30
N SER A 138 -19.43 21.72 -4.05
CA SER A 138 -20.11 20.87 -3.05
C SER A 138 -21.54 21.31 -2.77
N ASP A 139 -21.85 22.60 -2.92
CA ASP A 139 -23.14 23.18 -2.50
C ASP A 139 -24.12 23.31 -3.68
N ILE A 140 -23.73 22.84 -4.88
CA ILE A 140 -24.63 22.78 -6.03
C ILE A 140 -25.68 21.70 -5.76
N LYS A 141 -26.96 22.09 -5.73
CA LYS A 141 -28.11 21.19 -5.47
C LYS A 141 -28.09 19.89 -6.28
N ALA A 142 -27.64 19.95 -7.54
CA ALA A 142 -27.53 18.76 -8.38
C ALA A 142 -26.47 17.76 -7.88
N ILE A 143 -25.35 18.26 -7.36
CA ILE A 143 -24.27 17.45 -6.80
C ILE A 143 -24.66 16.94 -5.41
N GLU A 144 -25.29 17.79 -4.59
CA GLU A 144 -25.86 17.40 -3.30
C GLU A 144 -26.87 16.25 -3.43
N ALA A 145 -27.74 16.31 -4.44
CA ALA A 145 -28.71 15.25 -4.72
C ALA A 145 -28.08 13.95 -5.26
N THR A 146 -26.91 14.04 -5.91
CA THR A 146 -26.23 12.86 -6.47
C THR A 146 -25.32 12.20 -5.44
N ILE A 147 -24.64 13.00 -4.62
CA ILE A 147 -23.69 12.56 -3.59
C ILE A 147 -24.22 13.02 -2.23
N VAL A 148 -25.03 12.14 -1.63
CA VAL A 148 -25.65 12.37 -0.32
C VAL A 148 -24.59 12.51 0.78
N ASN A 149 -23.51 11.75 0.68
CA ASN A 149 -22.42 11.78 1.65
C ASN A 149 -21.59 13.06 1.53
N GLU A 150 -21.64 13.91 2.55
CA GLU A 150 -20.97 15.21 2.57
C GLU A 150 -19.44 15.11 2.43
N SER A 151 -18.81 14.14 3.10
CA SER A 151 -17.35 13.95 3.06
C SER A 151 -16.87 13.57 1.66
N LEU A 152 -17.56 12.59 1.05
CA LEU A 152 -17.31 12.18 -0.34
C LEU A 152 -17.55 13.34 -1.31
N ARG A 153 -18.64 14.10 -1.11
CA ARG A 153 -18.98 15.26 -1.94
C ARG A 153 -17.91 16.34 -1.88
N ASN A 154 -17.43 16.68 -0.68
CA ASN A 154 -16.38 17.67 -0.46
C ASN A 154 -15.05 17.23 -1.10
N PHE A 155 -14.70 15.95 -1.03
CA PHE A 155 -13.51 15.44 -1.72
C PHE A 155 -13.62 15.48 -3.24
N VAL A 156 -14.77 15.06 -3.80
CA VAL A 156 -14.97 15.13 -5.25
C VAL A 156 -14.93 16.58 -5.72
N ALA A 157 -15.56 17.50 -4.98
CA ALA A 157 -15.46 18.93 -5.21
C ALA A 157 -14.01 19.41 -5.18
N PHE A 158 -13.21 19.01 -4.18
CA PHE A 158 -11.78 19.33 -4.09
C PHE A 158 -11.03 18.91 -5.34
N VAL A 159 -11.19 17.67 -5.79
CA VAL A 159 -10.49 17.13 -6.95
C VAL A 159 -10.86 17.92 -8.21
N ILE A 160 -12.14 18.25 -8.40
CA ILE A 160 -12.59 19.01 -9.57
C ILE A 160 -12.01 20.44 -9.54
N VAL A 161 -12.10 21.14 -8.41
CA VAL A 161 -11.55 22.50 -8.24
C VAL A 161 -10.04 22.51 -8.44
N LEU A 162 -9.33 21.54 -7.84
CA LEU A 162 -7.89 21.37 -7.98
C LEU A 162 -7.48 21.19 -9.44
N MET A 163 -8.16 20.29 -10.16
CA MET A 163 -7.90 20.05 -11.58
C MET A 163 -8.18 21.30 -12.43
N ALA A 164 -9.26 22.02 -12.14
CA ALA A 164 -9.58 23.26 -12.84
C ALA A 164 -8.48 24.32 -12.65
N PHE A 165 -7.99 24.52 -11.42
CA PHE A 165 -6.90 25.46 -11.15
C PHE A 165 -5.56 25.03 -11.77
N ILE A 166 -5.23 23.73 -11.74
CA ILE A 166 -4.03 23.22 -12.42
C ILE A 166 -4.12 23.48 -13.93
N LEU A 167 -5.26 23.19 -14.56
CA LEU A 167 -5.44 23.45 -15.99
C LEU A 167 -5.39 24.95 -16.32
N ALA A 168 -6.00 25.80 -15.49
CA ALA A 168 -5.97 27.25 -15.66
C ALA A 168 -4.55 27.81 -15.56
N THR A 169 -3.75 27.35 -14.57
CA THR A 169 -2.36 27.77 -14.41
C THR A 169 -1.46 27.25 -15.52
N LEU A 170 -1.69 26.03 -16.02
CA LEU A 170 -1.00 25.51 -17.20
C LEU A 170 -1.34 26.31 -18.46
N ALA A 171 -2.60 26.69 -18.66
CA ALA A 171 -3.01 27.55 -19.78
C ALA A 171 -2.38 28.94 -19.68
N LEU A 172 -2.41 29.55 -18.49
CA LEU A 172 -1.85 30.87 -18.23
C LEU A 172 -0.33 30.89 -18.43
N SER A 173 0.40 29.88 -17.94
CA SER A 173 1.86 29.79 -18.13
C SER A 173 2.24 29.69 -19.61
N LYS A 174 1.44 28.98 -20.43
CA LYS A 174 1.62 28.94 -21.89
C LYS A 174 1.33 30.28 -22.56
N ILE A 175 0.25 30.96 -22.17
CA ILE A 175 -0.15 32.26 -22.76
C ILE A 175 0.88 33.34 -22.43
N LEU A 176 1.36 33.36 -21.18
CA LEU A 176 2.34 34.34 -20.70
C LEU A 176 3.79 33.95 -21.03
N ASN A 177 4.01 32.78 -21.66
CA ASN A 177 5.33 32.23 -21.96
C ASN A 177 6.27 32.20 -20.74
N ILE A 178 5.72 31.92 -19.56
CA ILE A 178 6.49 31.82 -18.31
C ILE A 178 7.28 30.52 -18.36
N LYS A 179 8.60 30.63 -18.38
CA LYS A 179 9.51 29.49 -18.26
C LYS A 179 10.14 29.52 -16.87
N ILE A 180 10.17 28.36 -16.24
CA ILE A 180 10.97 28.16 -15.03
C ILE A 180 12.32 27.68 -15.51
N ASP A 181 13.27 28.61 -15.58
CA ASP A 181 14.62 28.33 -16.04
C ASP A 181 15.42 27.55 -15.00
N ASN A 182 16.31 26.69 -15.50
CA ASN A 182 17.27 25.94 -14.71
C ASN A 182 18.67 26.60 -14.71
N GLU A 183 18.82 27.72 -15.43
CA GLU A 183 20.09 28.41 -15.67
C GLU A 183 19.95 29.89 -15.23
N GLY A 184 20.64 30.30 -14.15
CA GLY A 184 20.52 31.64 -13.55
C GLY A 184 20.20 31.58 -12.05
N PRO A 185 20.60 32.58 -11.24
CA PRO A 185 21.17 32.36 -9.92
C PRO A 185 20.33 31.41 -9.07
N CYS A 186 20.87 30.21 -8.87
CA CYS A 186 20.22 29.17 -8.08
C CYS A 186 20.36 29.53 -6.61
N PHE A 187 19.47 30.37 -6.13
CA PHE A 187 19.49 30.88 -4.76
C PHE A 187 19.50 29.75 -3.72
N MET A 188 18.81 28.64 -4.01
CA MET A 188 18.72 27.47 -3.15
C MET A 188 19.80 26.40 -3.42
N GLU A 189 20.82 26.68 -4.23
CA GLU A 189 21.88 25.71 -4.56
C GLU A 189 22.51 25.05 -3.32
N PRO A 190 22.85 25.77 -2.23
CA PRO A 190 23.38 25.12 -1.03
C PRO A 190 22.38 24.15 -0.39
N GLY A 191 21.09 24.47 -0.42
CA GLY A 191 20.02 23.61 0.08
C GLY A 191 19.83 22.37 -0.80
N PHE A 192 19.74 22.57 -2.12
CA PHE A 192 19.56 21.49 -3.09
C PHE A 192 20.75 20.54 -3.12
N SER A 193 21.99 21.05 -3.06
CA SER A 193 23.18 20.20 -3.02
C SER A 193 23.21 19.33 -1.76
N ARG A 194 22.82 19.87 -0.60
CA ARG A 194 22.70 19.09 0.64
C ARG A 194 21.62 18.01 0.52
N PHE A 195 20.46 18.36 -0.03
CA PHE A 195 19.36 17.43 -0.27
C PHE A 195 19.78 16.28 -1.21
N ILE A 196 20.37 16.61 -2.37
CA ILE A 196 20.86 15.63 -3.35
C ILE A 196 21.88 14.69 -2.72
N ARG A 197 22.84 15.21 -1.93
CA ARG A 197 23.84 14.37 -1.24
C ARG A 197 23.17 13.38 -0.29
N ILE A 198 22.23 13.82 0.54
CA ILE A 198 21.50 12.95 1.47
C ILE A 198 20.76 11.84 0.69
N PHE A 199 19.98 12.22 -0.32
CA PHE A 199 19.21 11.26 -1.11
C PHE A 199 20.08 10.31 -1.93
N SER A 200 21.23 10.77 -2.42
CA SER A 200 22.22 9.91 -3.08
C SER A 200 22.84 8.91 -2.11
N SER A 201 23.15 9.30 -0.87
CA SER A 201 23.64 8.37 0.16
C SER A 201 22.58 7.32 0.51
N ILE A 202 21.33 7.75 0.65
CA ILE A 202 20.19 6.85 0.88
C ILE A 202 20.01 5.90 -0.30
N ASP A 203 20.15 6.37 -1.54
CA ASP A 203 20.05 5.53 -2.73
C ASP A 203 21.07 4.40 -2.74
N VAL A 204 22.34 4.70 -2.42
CA VAL A 204 23.40 3.68 -2.34
C VAL A 204 23.07 2.60 -1.32
N LEU A 205 22.57 3.00 -0.14
CA LEU A 205 22.17 2.09 0.93
C LEU A 205 20.97 1.24 0.51
N ILE A 206 19.89 1.88 0.07
CA ILE A 206 18.59 1.25 -0.18
C ILE A 206 18.58 0.39 -1.45
N ASN A 207 19.31 0.79 -2.49
CA ASN A 207 19.42 0.01 -3.72
C ASN A 207 20.54 -1.03 -3.68
N ALA A 208 21.38 -1.04 -2.63
CA ALA A 208 22.45 -2.00 -2.44
C ALA A 208 23.28 -2.24 -3.72
N ARG A 209 23.63 -1.15 -4.43
CA ARG A 209 24.17 -1.17 -5.83
C ARG A 209 25.43 -2.03 -6.03
N ASN A 210 26.07 -2.49 -4.96
CA ASN A 210 27.38 -3.15 -4.99
C ASN A 210 27.36 -4.61 -4.52
N ILE A 211 26.19 -5.26 -4.40
CA ILE A 211 26.07 -6.64 -3.93
C ILE A 211 25.41 -7.47 -5.04
N GLY A 212 26.21 -8.27 -5.74
CA GLY A 212 25.77 -9.17 -6.82
C GLY A 212 26.23 -10.60 -6.63
N GLY A 213 25.59 -11.55 -7.33
CA GLY A 213 26.02 -12.95 -7.39
C GLY A 213 24.85 -13.94 -7.33
N LEU A 214 25.07 -15.15 -7.85
CA LEU A 214 24.04 -16.19 -7.90
C LEU A 214 23.50 -16.55 -6.50
N LYS A 215 24.39 -16.65 -5.51
CA LYS A 215 24.02 -16.91 -4.10
C LYS A 215 23.12 -15.79 -3.57
N ASN A 216 23.49 -14.53 -3.81
CA ASN A 216 22.69 -13.37 -3.41
C ASN A 216 21.28 -13.41 -4.04
N ASN A 217 21.17 -13.79 -5.32
CA ASN A 217 19.90 -13.86 -6.01
C ASN A 217 19.02 -15.01 -5.52
N LEU A 218 19.60 -16.20 -5.27
CA LEU A 218 18.86 -17.35 -4.74
C LEU A 218 18.31 -17.08 -3.33
N PHE A 219 19.14 -16.53 -2.43
CA PHE A 219 18.65 -16.14 -1.10
C PHE A 219 17.65 -14.98 -1.17
N GLY A 220 17.80 -14.08 -2.15
CA GLY A 220 16.80 -13.04 -2.46
C GLY A 220 15.46 -13.65 -2.88
N SER A 221 15.45 -14.72 -3.66
CA SER A 221 14.24 -15.46 -4.02
C SER A 221 13.53 -16.06 -2.81
N ILE A 222 14.28 -16.64 -1.87
CA ILE A 222 13.73 -17.22 -0.64
C ILE A 222 13.09 -16.13 0.24
N LEU A 223 13.80 -15.02 0.45
CA LEU A 223 13.22 -13.88 1.16
C LEU A 223 12.03 -13.26 0.42
N GLY A 224 12.07 -13.24 -0.91
CA GLY A 224 10.96 -12.84 -1.77
C GLY A 224 9.72 -13.67 -1.50
N LEU A 225 9.87 -15.00 -1.47
CA LEU A 225 8.77 -15.91 -1.12
C LEU A 225 8.22 -15.62 0.28
N PHE A 226 9.09 -15.49 1.29
CA PHE A 226 8.67 -15.18 2.66
C PHE A 226 7.92 -13.86 2.75
N LYS A 227 8.43 -12.80 2.10
CA LYS A 227 7.78 -11.49 2.02
C LYS A 227 6.44 -11.56 1.28
N GLY A 228 6.37 -12.33 0.19
CA GLY A 228 5.14 -12.61 -0.54
C GLY A 228 4.11 -13.34 0.32
N GLY A 229 4.56 -14.31 1.13
CA GLY A 229 3.72 -15.01 2.10
C GLY A 229 3.14 -14.07 3.15
N ILE A 230 3.94 -13.17 3.72
CA ILE A 230 3.45 -12.12 4.65
C ILE A 230 2.40 -11.24 3.94
N PHE A 231 2.67 -10.83 2.71
CA PHE A 231 1.75 -9.98 1.95
C PHE A 231 0.40 -10.66 1.69
N VAL A 232 0.42 -11.93 1.27
CA VAL A 232 -0.79 -12.74 1.08
C VAL A 232 -1.53 -12.94 2.41
N LEU A 233 -0.82 -13.26 3.49
CA LEU A 233 -1.41 -13.46 4.81
C LEU A 233 -2.15 -12.20 5.30
N ILE A 234 -1.56 -11.02 5.14
CA ILE A 234 -2.21 -9.75 5.46
C ILE A 234 -3.50 -9.56 4.65
N ILE A 235 -3.45 -9.82 3.34
CA ILE A 235 -4.64 -9.74 2.48
C ILE A 235 -5.71 -10.72 2.97
N VAL A 236 -5.35 -11.95 3.31
CA VAL A 236 -6.29 -12.96 3.81
C VAL A 236 -6.94 -12.50 5.12
N LEU A 237 -6.16 -11.97 6.07
CA LEU A 237 -6.71 -11.43 7.33
C LEU A 237 -7.72 -10.30 7.08
N ILE A 238 -7.40 -9.40 6.15
CA ILE A 238 -8.31 -8.31 5.77
C ILE A 238 -9.57 -8.86 5.12
N LEU A 239 -9.45 -9.81 4.19
CA LEU A 239 -10.59 -10.40 3.49
C LEU A 239 -11.49 -11.24 4.41
N GLN A 240 -10.95 -11.91 5.43
CA GLN A 240 -11.74 -12.68 6.40
C GLN A 240 -12.67 -11.80 7.26
N SER A 241 -12.26 -10.56 7.51
CA SER A 241 -13.08 -9.60 8.27
C SER A 241 -14.24 -8.99 7.46
N MET A 242 -14.42 -9.44 6.21
CA MET A 242 -15.45 -8.96 5.29
C MET A 242 -16.50 -10.04 5.04
N THR A 243 -17.70 -9.83 5.57
CA THR A 243 -18.81 -10.79 5.46
C THR A 243 -19.19 -11.14 4.02
N TRP A 244 -19.12 -10.15 3.11
CA TRP A 244 -19.36 -10.38 1.68
C TRP A 244 -18.31 -11.26 0.98
N VAL A 245 -17.09 -11.34 1.53
CA VAL A 245 -16.02 -12.19 0.99
C VAL A 245 -16.13 -13.60 1.54
N THR A 246 -16.34 -13.73 2.84
CA THR A 246 -16.41 -15.04 3.52
C THR A 246 -17.61 -15.87 3.09
N GLN A 247 -18.69 -15.24 2.64
CA GLN A 247 -19.88 -15.92 2.11
C GLN A 247 -19.76 -16.35 0.63
N ASN A 248 -18.70 -15.95 -0.07
CA ASN A 248 -18.56 -16.21 -1.50
C ASN A 248 -18.03 -17.63 -1.77
N HIS A 249 -18.62 -18.33 -2.75
CA HIS A 249 -18.22 -19.69 -3.16
C HIS A 249 -16.71 -19.82 -3.44
N GLY A 250 -16.12 -18.81 -4.11
CA GLY A 250 -14.68 -18.79 -4.43
C GLY A 250 -13.75 -18.63 -3.22
N TRP A 251 -14.29 -18.29 -2.04
CA TRP A 251 -13.55 -18.20 -0.79
C TRP A 251 -13.66 -19.50 0.02
N VAL A 252 -14.87 -20.07 0.10
CA VAL A 252 -15.21 -21.24 0.93
C VAL A 252 -14.72 -22.56 0.32
N GLU A 253 -14.82 -22.74 -1.00
CA GLU A 253 -14.52 -24.03 -1.66
C GLU A 253 -13.04 -24.19 -2.04
N THR A 254 -12.18 -23.29 -1.57
CA THR A 254 -10.78 -23.31 -1.96
C THR A 254 -10.02 -24.43 -1.25
N SER A 255 -9.29 -25.27 -1.99
CA SER A 255 -8.51 -26.39 -1.43
C SER A 255 -7.00 -26.29 -1.67
N GLY A 256 -6.54 -25.23 -2.35
CA GLY A 256 -5.14 -25.05 -2.73
C GLY A 256 -4.37 -24.08 -1.84
N ALA A 257 -3.53 -23.25 -2.46
CA ALA A 257 -2.60 -22.37 -1.77
C ALA A 257 -3.30 -21.35 -0.85
N LEU A 258 -4.44 -20.79 -1.26
CA LEU A 258 -5.18 -19.83 -0.44
C LEU A 258 -5.72 -20.50 0.84
N ARG A 259 -6.14 -21.77 0.78
CA ARG A 259 -6.63 -22.53 1.93
C ARG A 259 -5.57 -22.63 3.02
N THR A 260 -4.30 -22.86 2.64
CA THR A 260 -3.17 -22.88 3.58
C THR A 260 -3.00 -21.53 4.28
N PHE A 261 -3.12 -20.40 3.56
CA PHE A 261 -3.05 -19.08 4.20
C PHE A 261 -4.28 -18.78 5.07
N GLN A 262 -5.46 -19.27 4.69
CA GLN A 262 -6.65 -19.20 5.53
C GLN A 262 -6.47 -19.99 6.82
N ASP A 263 -5.95 -21.22 6.77
CA ASP A 263 -5.63 -22.01 7.97
C ASP A 263 -4.61 -21.30 8.87
N TRP A 264 -3.49 -20.85 8.30
CA TRP A 264 -2.48 -20.11 9.06
C TRP A 264 -3.01 -18.83 9.67
N SER A 265 -3.93 -18.15 8.99
CA SER A 265 -4.54 -16.95 9.55
C SER A 265 -5.35 -17.28 10.80
N VAL A 266 -6.14 -18.37 10.77
CA VAL A 266 -6.91 -18.86 11.94
C VAL A 266 -5.97 -19.20 13.10
N ASP A 267 -4.86 -19.89 12.83
CA ASP A 267 -3.88 -20.24 13.87
C ASP A 267 -3.27 -19.00 14.55
N ILE A 268 -3.10 -17.90 13.81
CA ILE A 268 -2.44 -16.69 14.29
C ILE A 268 -3.46 -15.66 14.86
N LYS A 269 -4.74 -15.74 14.48
CA LYS A 269 -5.83 -14.87 14.98
C LYS A 269 -5.81 -14.72 16.51
N PRO A 270 -5.70 -15.79 17.32
CA PRO A 270 -5.66 -15.68 18.79
C PRO A 270 -4.56 -14.77 19.36
N LEU A 271 -3.42 -14.70 18.69
CA LEU A 271 -2.30 -13.87 19.12
C LEU A 271 -2.46 -12.43 18.65
N LEU A 272 -3.01 -12.25 17.45
CA LEU A 272 -3.22 -10.94 16.84
C LEU A 272 -4.47 -10.22 17.37
N SER A 273 -5.55 -10.92 17.74
CA SER A 273 -6.79 -10.33 18.27
C SER A 273 -6.57 -9.51 19.53
N LYS A 274 -5.53 -9.84 20.31
CA LYS A 274 -5.08 -9.05 21.47
C LYS A 274 -4.61 -7.63 21.10
N HIS A 275 -4.23 -7.41 19.84
CA HIS A 275 -3.61 -6.17 19.37
C HIS A 275 -4.35 -5.53 18.18
N LEU A 276 -5.13 -6.31 17.44
CA LEU A 276 -5.87 -5.91 16.24
C LEU A 276 -7.37 -6.07 16.47
N LEU A 277 -8.05 -4.94 16.66
CA LEU A 277 -9.48 -4.83 16.98
C LEU A 277 -10.40 -5.37 15.88
N PHE A 278 -9.90 -5.54 14.65
CA PHE A 278 -10.68 -6.10 13.55
C PHE A 278 -10.66 -7.64 13.50
N ILE A 279 -9.90 -8.30 14.38
CA ILE A 279 -9.84 -9.75 14.46
C ILE A 279 -10.75 -10.20 15.60
N GLU A 280 -11.94 -10.66 15.24
CA GLU A 280 -12.87 -11.30 16.18
C GLU A 280 -12.54 -12.79 16.28
N LEU A 281 -12.63 -13.32 17.51
CA LEU A 281 -12.46 -14.74 17.77
C LEU A 281 -13.82 -15.42 17.65
N GLU A 282 -13.92 -16.44 16.81
CA GLU A 282 -15.12 -17.26 16.73
C GLU A 282 -15.09 -18.33 17.84
N PRO A 283 -16.26 -18.78 18.36
CA PRO A 283 -16.30 -19.89 19.30
C PRO A 283 -15.72 -21.15 18.64
N GLY A 284 -14.57 -21.60 19.14
CA GLY A 284 -13.75 -22.68 18.56
C GLY A 284 -12.32 -22.28 18.19
N ASP A 285 -11.98 -20.99 18.14
CA ASP A 285 -10.59 -20.53 18.06
C ASP A 285 -9.88 -20.90 19.39
N ALA A 286 -8.70 -21.51 19.34
CA ALA A 286 -8.02 -22.16 20.49
C ALA A 286 -7.83 -21.31 21.77
N VAL A 287 -8.02 -19.99 21.71
CA VAL A 287 -8.03 -19.11 22.90
C VAL A 287 -9.42 -19.01 23.56
N VAL A 288 -10.51 -19.20 22.83
CA VAL A 288 -11.84 -19.36 23.44
C VAL A 288 -11.90 -20.66 24.23
N GLU A 289 -11.31 -21.75 23.73
CA GLU A 289 -11.25 -23.02 24.47
C GLU A 289 -10.39 -22.94 25.75
N PHE A 290 -9.29 -22.16 25.73
CA PHE A 290 -8.49 -21.89 26.93
C PHE A 290 -9.23 -20.99 27.93
N ILE A 291 -9.96 -19.98 27.47
CA ILE A 291 -10.74 -19.07 28.34
C ILE A 291 -11.99 -19.78 28.88
N GLU A 292 -12.68 -20.59 28.08
CA GLU A 292 -13.84 -21.39 28.52
C GLU A 292 -13.41 -22.48 29.51
N ASN A 293 -12.31 -23.20 29.26
CA ASN A 293 -11.83 -24.23 30.19
C ASN A 293 -11.27 -23.67 31.50
N GLU A 294 -10.66 -22.47 31.50
CA GLU A 294 -10.04 -21.90 32.70
C GLU A 294 -10.99 -20.98 33.50
N ILE A 295 -11.97 -20.33 32.85
CA ILE A 295 -12.91 -19.38 33.50
C ILE A 295 -14.30 -19.97 33.71
N LEU A 296 -14.79 -20.81 32.80
CA LEU A 296 -16.16 -21.35 32.81
C LEU A 296 -16.24 -22.85 33.14
N GLY A 297 -15.14 -23.43 33.64
CA GLY A 297 -14.98 -24.86 33.90
C GLY A 297 -16.25 -25.58 34.36
N ASP A 298 -16.67 -26.56 33.55
CA ASP A 298 -17.29 -27.79 34.03
C ASP A 298 -16.18 -28.80 34.40
#